data_AF-K9WJ35-F1
#
_entry.id   AF-K9WJ35-F1
#
_cell.length_a   1.000
_cell.length_b   1.000
_cell.length_c   1.000
_cell.angle_alpha   90.00
_cell.angle_beta   90.00
_cell.angle_gamma   90.00
#
_symmetry.space_group_name_H-M   'P 1'
#
loop_
_entity.id
_entity.type
_entity.pdbx_description
1 polymer ?
#
loop_
_entity_poly.entity_id
_entity_poly.type
_entity_poly.pdbx_seq_one_letter_code
_entity_poly.pdbx_strand_id
1 'polypeptide(L)'
;MSQMELKTPTAIIGSPTKSMMTVETYIEYLKKLDGIAELRSPSGQFLGRLESKPYSFYSIINVQGFYGNSTSSTSIRNSSSQYGGLKGIYSPFNPNCPNPPFISCSGQPLMVVTRNPKILTFGLNSITPDFLLAFYEILGKSKPQEVSRKLLALSRTRVTAIDVQHTVVVPGNIKEECLTLSR
;
A
#
# COMPACT_ATOMS: atom_id res chain seq x y z
N MET A 1 60.77 14.84 -18.07
CA MET A 1 59.41 14.89 -18.62
C MET A 1 58.68 13.65 -18.14
N SER A 2 57.88 13.77 -17.09
CA SER A 2 57.17 12.63 -16.46
C SER A 2 55.76 12.54 -17.02
N GLN A 3 55.43 11.41 -17.65
CA GLN A 3 54.06 11.07 -18.04
C GLN A 3 53.24 10.82 -16.76
N MET A 4 52.14 11.55 -16.57
CA MET A 4 51.15 11.30 -15.53
C MET A 4 50.13 10.30 -16.07
N GLU A 5 50.18 9.04 -15.61
CA GLU A 5 49.09 8.09 -15.80
C GLU A 5 47.94 8.44 -14.83
N LEU A 6 46.80 8.89 -15.38
CA LEU A 6 45.54 8.96 -14.65
C LEU A 6 45.04 7.53 -14.38
N LYS A 7 45.16 7.07 -13.13
CA LYS A 7 44.39 5.93 -12.63
C LYS A 7 42.95 6.37 -12.38
N THR A 8 42.05 6.03 -13.30
CA THR A 8 40.61 6.10 -13.05
C THR A 8 40.24 5.09 -11.96
N PRO A 9 39.58 5.48 -10.86
CA PRO A 9 39.07 4.51 -9.91
C PRO A 9 37.88 3.80 -10.54
N THR A 10 38.05 2.52 -10.86
CA THR A 10 36.94 1.62 -11.15
C THR A 10 36.12 1.46 -9.88
N ALA A 11 35.08 2.27 -9.73
CA ALA A 11 34.06 2.06 -8.72
C ALA A 11 33.39 0.72 -9.03
N ILE A 12 33.66 -0.28 -8.19
CA ILE A 12 32.81 -1.47 -8.11
C ILE A 12 31.47 -0.97 -7.56
N ILE A 13 30.58 -0.58 -8.46
CA ILE A 13 29.17 -0.39 -8.13
C ILE A 13 28.68 -1.80 -7.83
N GLY A 14 28.77 -2.21 -6.56
CA GLY A 14 27.99 -3.32 -6.06
C GLY A 14 26.56 -3.04 -6.44
N SER A 15 26.02 -3.80 -7.38
CA SER A 15 24.60 -3.77 -7.70
C SER A 15 23.85 -3.94 -6.38
N PRO A 16 22.93 -3.03 -6.01
CA PRO A 16 22.18 -3.19 -4.79
C PRO A 16 21.46 -4.54 -4.87
N THR A 17 21.87 -5.48 -4.02
CA THR A 17 21.23 -6.79 -3.91
C THR A 17 19.76 -6.55 -3.62
N LYS A 18 18.92 -6.95 -4.57
CA LYS A 18 17.45 -6.91 -4.54
C LYS A 18 16.95 -7.63 -3.28
N SER A 19 16.79 -6.89 -2.18
CA SER A 19 16.15 -7.40 -0.97
C SER A 19 14.64 -7.41 -1.21
N MET A 20 14.11 -8.53 -1.69
CA MET A 20 12.66 -8.77 -1.72
C MET A 20 12.14 -8.65 -0.28
N MET A 21 11.11 -7.84 -0.07
CA MET A 21 10.42 -7.80 1.21
C MET A 21 9.81 -9.17 1.49
N THR A 22 10.11 -9.76 2.65
CA THR A 22 9.42 -10.99 3.06
C THR A 22 7.96 -10.67 3.37
N VAL A 23 7.09 -11.68 3.28
CA VAL A 23 5.67 -11.55 3.62
C VAL A 23 5.50 -11.04 5.06
N GLU A 24 6.34 -11.51 5.99
CA GLU A 24 6.32 -11.10 7.39
C GLU A 24 6.67 -9.61 7.53
N THR A 25 7.71 -9.16 6.81
CA THR A 25 8.11 -7.75 6.79
C THR A 25 6.99 -6.87 6.24
N TYR A 26 6.30 -7.33 5.21
CA TYR A 26 5.17 -6.63 4.60
C TYR A 26 3.96 -6.54 5.54
N ILE A 27 3.65 -7.63 6.26
CA ILE A 27 2.60 -7.65 7.29
C ILE A 27 2.93 -6.65 8.41
N GLU A 28 4.14 -6.67 8.94
CA GLU A 28 4.56 -5.73 9.99
C GLU A 28 4.56 -4.28 9.51
N TYR A 29 4.92 -4.05 8.24
CA TYR A 29 4.81 -2.74 7.63
C TYR A 29 3.36 -2.23 7.61
N LEU A 30 2.41 -3.02 7.12
CA LEU A 30 0.99 -2.63 7.10
C LEU A 30 0.41 -2.44 8.52
N LYS A 31 0.83 -3.24 9.51
CA LYS A 31 0.44 -3.01 10.91
C LYS A 31 0.90 -1.65 11.42
N LYS A 32 2.10 -1.21 11.06
CA LYS A 32 2.61 0.11 11.46
C LYS A 32 1.81 1.27 10.86
N LEU A 33 1.14 1.05 9.72
CA LEU A 33 0.30 2.04 9.05
C LEU A 33 -1.11 2.14 9.64
N ASP A 34 -1.49 1.22 10.53
CA ASP A 34 -2.81 1.15 11.14
C ASP A 34 -3.16 2.43 11.93
N GLY A 35 -4.24 3.09 11.53
CA GLY A 35 -4.74 4.32 12.13
C GLY A 35 -4.00 5.60 11.76
N ILE A 36 -2.93 5.53 10.95
CA ILE A 36 -2.12 6.70 10.55
C ILE A 36 -2.06 6.92 9.04
N ALA A 37 -2.20 5.87 8.23
CA ALA A 37 -2.14 5.98 6.78
C ALA A 37 -3.53 6.16 6.14
N GLU A 38 -3.54 6.81 4.98
CA GLU A 38 -4.74 7.19 4.27
C GLU A 38 -4.69 6.67 2.83
N LEU A 39 -5.83 6.20 2.34
CA LEU A 39 -6.03 5.89 0.94
C LEU A 39 -6.47 7.16 0.21
N ARG A 40 -5.75 7.53 -0.85
CA ARG A 40 -6.05 8.69 -1.67
C ARG A 40 -6.05 8.37 -3.15
N SER A 41 -6.89 9.06 -3.92
CA SER A 41 -6.77 9.08 -5.38
C SER A 41 -5.64 10.04 -5.81
N PRO A 42 -5.11 9.89 -7.04
CA PRO A 42 -4.24 10.89 -7.66
C PRO A 42 -4.85 12.29 -7.80
N SER A 43 -6.19 12.40 -7.79
CA SER A 43 -6.88 13.68 -7.76
C SER A 43 -6.95 14.34 -6.38
N GLY A 44 -6.37 13.71 -5.34
CA GLY A 44 -6.40 14.20 -3.96
C GLY A 44 -7.65 13.80 -3.16
N GLN A 45 -8.59 13.07 -3.76
CA GLN A 45 -9.78 12.59 -3.05
C GLN A 45 -9.35 11.64 -1.92
N PHE A 46 -9.80 11.94 -0.71
CA PHE A 46 -9.69 11.03 0.43
C PHE A 46 -10.69 9.87 0.26
N LEU A 47 -10.18 8.64 0.32
CA LEU A 47 -10.95 7.39 0.13
C LEU A 47 -11.04 6.55 1.40
N GLY A 48 -10.53 7.07 2.52
CA GLY A 48 -10.59 6.44 3.84
C GLY A 48 -9.23 6.25 4.49
N ARG A 49 -9.26 5.97 5.79
CA ARG A 49 -8.11 5.63 6.62
C ARG A 49 -7.91 4.13 6.66
N LEU A 50 -6.66 3.72 6.58
CA LEU A 50 -6.25 2.35 6.84
C LEU A 50 -6.34 2.13 8.35
N GLU A 51 -7.45 1.60 8.83
CA GLU A 51 -7.70 1.42 10.26
C GLU A 51 -8.43 0.11 10.55
N SER A 52 -7.88 -0.67 11.47
CA SER A 52 -8.40 -1.96 11.95
C SER A 52 -9.65 -1.82 12.83
N LYS A 53 -10.05 -0.60 13.19
CA LYS A 53 -11.28 -0.33 13.95
C LYS A 53 -12.48 -0.31 13.01
N PRO A 54 -13.33 -1.35 12.98
CA PRO A 54 -14.40 -1.48 11.97
C PRO A 54 -15.55 -0.50 12.16
N TYR A 55 -15.60 0.22 13.28
CA TYR A 55 -16.64 1.22 13.57
C TYR A 55 -16.11 2.66 13.50
N SER A 56 -14.83 2.86 13.17
CA SER A 56 -14.28 4.20 12.97
C SER A 56 -14.90 4.85 11.74
N PHE A 57 -15.31 6.12 11.86
CA PHE A 57 -15.97 6.87 10.78
C PHE A 57 -15.15 6.92 9.49
N TYR A 58 -13.83 6.96 9.61
CA TYR A 58 -12.93 7.08 8.47
C TYR A 58 -12.42 5.73 7.94
N SER A 59 -12.70 4.61 8.61
CA SER A 59 -12.10 3.32 8.26
C SER A 59 -12.61 2.78 6.91
N ILE A 60 -11.68 2.32 6.07
CA ILE A 60 -11.96 1.64 4.79
C ILE A 60 -12.64 0.26 4.96
N ILE A 61 -12.72 -0.26 6.19
CA ILE A 61 -13.42 -1.51 6.52
C ILE A 61 -14.73 -1.28 7.28
N ASN A 62 -15.10 -0.02 7.56
CA ASN A 62 -16.38 0.29 8.19
C ASN A 62 -17.51 0.22 7.17
N VAL A 63 -18.24 -0.90 7.17
CA VAL A 63 -19.34 -1.18 6.23
C VAL A 63 -20.56 -0.27 6.40
N GLN A 64 -20.64 0.47 7.51
CA GLN A 64 -21.66 1.50 7.75
C GLN A 64 -21.13 2.92 7.51
N GLY A 65 -19.80 3.10 7.46
CA GLY A 65 -19.14 4.39 7.29
C GLY A 65 -18.97 4.78 5.81
N PHE A 66 -18.75 6.07 5.54
CA PHE A 66 -18.65 6.61 4.18
C PHE A 66 -17.55 5.97 3.32
N TYR A 67 -16.48 5.48 3.94
CA TYR A 67 -15.29 5.02 3.21
C TYR A 67 -15.16 3.50 3.10
N GLY A 68 -16.03 2.75 3.81
CA GLY A 68 -16.03 1.28 3.81
C GLY A 68 -17.36 0.65 3.40
N ASN A 69 -18.40 1.43 3.13
CA ASN A 69 -19.69 0.90 2.69
C ASN A 69 -19.74 0.69 1.15
N SER A 70 -20.70 -0.08 0.67
CA SER A 70 -20.83 -0.47 -0.75
C SER A 70 -21.63 0.52 -1.61
N THR A 71 -22.17 1.59 -1.05
CA THR A 71 -23.07 2.53 -1.75
C THR A 71 -22.51 3.95 -1.84
N SER A 72 -21.51 4.28 -1.03
CA SER A 72 -20.87 5.59 -0.97
C SER A 72 -20.03 5.86 -2.21
N SER A 73 -20.15 7.07 -2.75
CA SER A 73 -19.42 7.49 -3.94
C SER A 73 -17.91 7.63 -3.71
N THR A 74 -17.43 7.69 -2.47
CA THR A 74 -16.00 7.81 -2.09
C THR A 74 -15.39 6.50 -1.59
N SER A 75 -16.17 5.42 -1.53
CA SER A 75 -15.71 4.11 -1.09
C SER A 75 -15.18 3.29 -2.25
N ILE A 76 -14.02 2.63 -2.05
CA ILE A 76 -13.50 1.65 -3.01
C ILE A 76 -14.32 0.36 -3.02
N ARG A 77 -15.20 0.13 -2.03
CA ARG A 77 -16.12 -1.02 -2.01
C ARG A 77 -17.41 -0.78 -2.78
N ASN A 78 -17.64 0.43 -3.29
CA ASN A 78 -18.78 0.72 -4.14
C ASN A 78 -18.46 0.38 -5.60
N SER A 79 -19.01 -0.74 -6.08
CA SER A 79 -18.81 -1.26 -7.43
C SER A 79 -19.40 -0.38 -8.54
N SER A 80 -20.24 0.59 -8.19
CA SER A 80 -20.81 1.58 -9.12
C SER A 80 -20.04 2.91 -9.11
N SER A 81 -19.08 3.11 -8.21
CA SER A 81 -18.31 4.36 -8.12
C SER A 81 -17.08 4.37 -9.03
N GLN A 82 -16.55 5.57 -9.30
CA GLN A 82 -15.27 5.74 -10.00
C GLN A 82 -14.06 5.20 -9.22
N TYR A 83 -14.22 4.92 -7.92
CA TYR A 83 -13.17 4.46 -7.01
C TYR A 83 -13.28 2.96 -6.66
N GLY A 84 -14.42 2.31 -6.92
CA GLY A 84 -14.60 0.89 -6.62
C GLY A 84 -15.07 0.03 -7.80
N GLY A 85 -15.59 0.65 -8.86
CA GLY A 85 -16.10 -0.09 -10.02
C GLY A 85 -15.03 -0.63 -10.96
N LEU A 86 -15.35 -1.69 -11.69
CA LEU A 86 -14.41 -2.36 -12.63
C LEU A 86 -14.00 -1.48 -13.82
N LYS A 87 -14.72 -0.39 -14.08
CA LYS A 87 -14.42 0.58 -15.14
C LYS A 87 -14.02 1.96 -14.59
N GLY A 88 -13.91 2.10 -13.26
CA GLY A 88 -13.55 3.36 -12.63
C GLY A 88 -12.14 3.79 -13.00
N ILE A 89 -11.96 5.06 -13.35
CA ILE A 89 -10.64 5.62 -13.74
C ILE A 89 -9.66 5.74 -12.56
N TYR A 90 -10.20 5.72 -11.33
CA TYR A 90 -9.45 5.73 -10.07
C TYR A 90 -9.70 4.46 -9.24
N SER A 91 -10.25 3.41 -9.86
CA SER A 91 -10.61 2.21 -9.13
C SER A 91 -9.43 1.24 -9.06
N PRO A 92 -9.00 0.80 -7.87
CA PRO A 92 -7.96 -0.21 -7.75
C PRO A 92 -8.42 -1.58 -8.27
N PHE A 93 -9.74 -1.77 -8.44
CA PHE A 93 -10.34 -3.00 -8.97
C PHE A 93 -10.41 -3.04 -10.50
N ASN A 94 -10.23 -1.90 -11.17
CA ASN A 94 -10.18 -1.84 -12.63
C ASN A 94 -8.85 -2.45 -13.12
N PRO A 95 -8.85 -3.56 -13.89
CA PRO A 95 -7.64 -4.23 -14.34
C PRO A 95 -6.81 -3.39 -15.32
N ASN A 96 -7.40 -2.34 -15.90
CA ASN A 96 -6.74 -1.36 -16.76
C ASN A 96 -6.79 0.04 -16.14
N CYS A 97 -6.82 0.15 -14.80
CA CYS A 97 -6.88 1.43 -14.11
C CYS A 97 -5.71 2.33 -14.53
N PRO A 98 -5.97 3.52 -15.09
CA PRO A 98 -4.91 4.44 -15.50
C PRO A 98 -4.34 5.23 -14.33
N ASN A 99 -5.17 5.51 -13.31
CA ASN A 99 -4.80 6.40 -12.20
C ASN A 99 -5.16 5.73 -10.86
N PRO A 100 -4.51 4.62 -10.48
CA PRO A 100 -4.86 3.90 -9.26
C PRO A 100 -4.65 4.77 -8.01
N PRO A 101 -5.42 4.53 -6.93
CA PRO A 101 -5.20 5.18 -5.65
C PRO A 101 -3.90 4.68 -5.01
N PHE A 102 -3.41 5.42 -4.02
CA PHE A 102 -2.20 5.11 -3.29
C PHE A 102 -2.43 5.26 -1.78
N ILE A 103 -1.66 4.48 -1.02
CA ILE A 103 -1.52 4.65 0.42
C ILE A 103 -0.54 5.79 0.66
N SER A 104 -0.91 6.72 1.53
CA SER A 104 -0.09 7.85 1.92
C SER A 104 -0.01 7.98 3.43
N CYS A 105 1.11 8.50 3.94
CA CYS A 105 1.24 8.92 5.33
C CYS A 105 1.82 10.34 5.35
N SER A 106 1.15 11.26 6.04
CA SER A 106 1.53 12.68 6.10
C SER A 106 1.82 13.30 4.73
N GLY A 107 0.98 12.98 3.74
CA GLY A 107 1.09 13.47 2.36
C GLY A 107 2.11 12.74 1.48
N GLN A 108 2.97 11.89 2.05
CA GLN A 108 3.96 11.12 1.29
C GLN A 108 3.35 9.81 0.75
N PRO A 109 3.43 9.54 -0.57
CA PRO A 109 2.96 8.28 -1.14
C PRO A 109 3.90 7.13 -0.78
N LEU A 110 3.34 6.04 -0.29
CA LEU A 110 4.09 4.86 0.16
C LEU A 110 3.94 3.69 -0.81
N MET A 111 2.72 3.44 -1.28
CA MET A 111 2.38 2.26 -2.10
C MET A 111 1.19 2.53 -3.01
N VAL A 112 1.19 1.95 -4.21
CA VAL A 112 0.08 2.00 -5.15
C VAL A 112 -0.91 0.86 -4.86
N VAL A 113 -2.20 1.14 -4.81
CA VAL A 113 -3.24 0.12 -4.63
C VAL A 113 -3.87 -0.19 -5.99
N THR A 114 -3.65 -1.38 -6.52
CA THR A 114 -4.05 -1.70 -7.90
C THR A 114 -4.12 -3.21 -8.17
N ARG A 115 -5.04 -3.61 -9.05
CA ARG A 115 -5.04 -4.91 -9.73
C ARG A 115 -4.44 -4.86 -11.14
N ASN A 116 -4.10 -3.68 -11.66
CA ASN A 116 -3.49 -3.53 -12.98
C ASN A 116 -2.00 -3.92 -12.91
N PRO A 117 -1.57 -5.06 -13.46
CA PRO A 117 -0.18 -5.51 -13.35
C PRO A 117 0.77 -4.76 -14.29
N LYS A 118 0.22 -3.92 -15.19
CA LYS A 118 0.99 -3.18 -16.20
C LYS A 118 1.20 -1.71 -15.84
N ILE A 119 0.67 -1.26 -14.69
CA ILE A 119 0.76 0.15 -14.30
C ILE A 119 2.19 0.51 -13.90
N LEU A 120 2.65 1.68 -14.35
CA LEU A 120 3.91 2.26 -13.89
C LEU A 120 3.70 2.82 -12.47
N THR A 121 4.45 2.28 -11.50
CA THR A 121 4.34 2.70 -10.09
C THR A 121 5.43 3.69 -9.66
N PHE A 122 6.28 4.15 -10.60
CA PHE A 122 7.38 5.09 -10.34
C PHE A 122 8.29 4.68 -9.17
N GLY A 123 8.56 3.37 -9.06
CA GLY A 123 9.40 2.81 -8.00
C GLY A 123 8.67 2.51 -6.69
N LEU A 124 7.39 2.85 -6.57
CA LEU A 124 6.57 2.44 -5.43
C LEU A 124 6.16 0.98 -5.53
N ASN A 125 6.01 0.33 -4.38
CA ASN A 125 5.41 -1.00 -4.31
C ASN A 125 3.92 -0.95 -4.63
N SER A 126 3.39 -2.07 -5.11
CA SER A 126 1.95 -2.25 -5.30
C SER A 126 1.35 -3.20 -4.25
N ILE A 127 0.05 -3.01 -3.99
CA ILE A 127 -0.78 -3.90 -3.17
C ILE A 127 -2.13 -4.08 -3.87
N THR A 128 -2.67 -5.29 -3.87
CA THR A 128 -4.01 -5.51 -4.38
C THR A 128 -5.05 -4.97 -3.39
N PRO A 129 -6.16 -4.37 -3.87
CA PRO A 129 -7.21 -3.88 -2.98
C PRO A 129 -7.84 -5.00 -2.14
N ASP A 130 -7.90 -6.23 -2.67
CA ASP A 130 -8.39 -7.41 -1.94
C ASP A 130 -7.55 -7.73 -0.71
N PHE A 131 -6.23 -7.80 -0.90
CA PHE A 131 -5.32 -8.10 0.19
C PHE A 131 -5.37 -6.98 1.23
N LEU A 132 -5.37 -5.71 0.80
CA LEU A 132 -5.48 -4.56 1.69
C LEU A 132 -6.75 -4.61 2.56
N LEU A 133 -7.92 -4.80 1.94
CA LEU A 133 -9.19 -4.86 2.65
C LEU A 133 -9.26 -6.06 3.59
N ALA A 134 -8.87 -7.25 3.11
CA ALA A 134 -8.85 -8.46 3.92
C ALA A 134 -7.88 -8.35 5.11
N PHE A 135 -6.71 -7.74 4.90
CA PHE A 135 -5.73 -7.51 5.96
C PHE A 135 -6.33 -6.72 7.13
N TYR A 136 -6.93 -5.56 6.85
CA TYR A 136 -7.51 -4.72 7.91
C TYR A 136 -8.76 -5.36 8.53
N GLU A 137 -9.57 -6.07 7.76
CA GLU A 137 -10.69 -6.84 8.32
C GLU A 137 -10.22 -7.94 9.29
N ILE A 138 -9.18 -8.69 8.93
CA ILE A 138 -8.58 -9.72 9.79
C ILE A 138 -8.00 -9.08 11.05
N LEU A 139 -7.25 -7.98 10.89
CA LEU A 139 -6.63 -7.26 11.99
C LEU A 139 -7.68 -6.73 12.99
N GLY A 140 -8.82 -6.24 12.48
CA GLY A 140 -9.89 -5.67 13.30
C GLY A 140 -10.84 -6.68 13.97
N LYS A 141 -11.02 -7.86 13.37
CA LYS A 141 -12.02 -8.86 13.83
C LYS A 141 -11.40 -10.05 14.55
N SER A 142 -10.11 -10.30 14.40
CA SER A 142 -9.48 -11.52 14.92
C SER A 142 -8.93 -11.31 16.33
N LYS A 143 -8.98 -12.37 17.15
CA LYS A 143 -8.23 -12.41 18.41
C LYS A 143 -6.73 -12.27 18.12
N PRO A 144 -5.94 -11.59 18.98
CA PRO A 144 -4.51 -11.37 18.74
C PRO A 144 -3.72 -12.64 18.40
N GLN A 145 -4.05 -13.78 19.02
CA GLN A 145 -3.37 -15.06 18.76
C GLN A 145 -3.64 -15.65 17.37
N GLU A 146 -4.73 -15.25 16.70
CA GLU A 146 -5.13 -15.78 15.39
C GLU A 146 -4.65 -14.92 14.22
N VAL A 147 -4.31 -13.65 14.47
CA VAL A 147 -3.95 -12.66 13.44
C VAL A 147 -2.78 -13.18 12.60
N SER A 148 -1.68 -13.60 13.22
CA SER A 148 -0.49 -14.08 12.50
C SER A 148 -0.80 -15.27 11.59
N ARG A 149 -1.57 -16.25 12.09
CA ARG A 149 -1.95 -17.43 11.30
C ARG A 149 -2.83 -17.07 10.10
N LYS A 150 -3.82 -16.21 10.30
CA LYS A 150 -4.75 -15.78 9.23
C LYS A 150 -4.06 -14.92 8.17
N LEU A 151 -3.18 -14.00 8.58
CA LEU A 151 -2.42 -13.17 7.64
C LEU A 151 -1.41 -13.98 6.82
N LEU A 152 -0.73 -14.95 7.44
CA LEU A 152 0.16 -15.88 6.72
C LEU A 152 -0.59 -16.82 5.78
N ALA A 153 -1.86 -17.15 6.07
CA ALA A 153 -2.69 -17.91 5.14
C ALA A 153 -3.14 -17.03 3.95
N LEU A 154 -3.43 -15.75 4.18
CA LEU A 154 -3.86 -14.81 3.15
C LEU A 154 -2.79 -14.58 2.08
N SER A 155 -1.51 -14.56 2.45
CA SER A 155 -0.38 -14.39 1.51
C SER A 155 -0.14 -15.60 0.59
N ARG A 156 -0.73 -16.76 0.91
CA ARG A 156 -0.55 -18.01 0.15
C ARG A 156 -1.63 -18.25 -0.91
N THR A 157 -2.64 -17.39 -1.00
CA THR A 157 -3.75 -17.56 -1.95
C THR A 157 -3.40 -16.93 -3.31
N ARG A 158 -3.62 -17.64 -4.43
CA ARG A 158 -3.29 -17.14 -5.79
C ARG A 158 -4.03 -15.85 -6.21
N VAL A 159 -5.10 -15.48 -5.51
CA VAL A 159 -5.95 -14.30 -5.81
C VAL A 159 -5.41 -13.01 -5.18
N THR A 160 -4.45 -13.10 -4.25
CA THR A 160 -3.95 -11.97 -3.43
C THR A 160 -2.49 -11.62 -3.70
N ALA A 161 -1.94 -12.07 -4.83
CA ALA A 161 -0.51 -11.94 -5.16
C ALA A 161 0.04 -10.55 -4.82
N ILE A 162 0.90 -10.51 -3.80
CA ILE A 162 1.75 -9.36 -3.54
C ILE A 162 2.81 -9.42 -4.63
N ASP A 163 2.73 -8.56 -5.63
CA ASP A 163 3.77 -8.44 -6.64
C ASP A 163 4.96 -7.69 -6.03
N VAL A 164 5.76 -8.41 -5.23
CA VAL A 164 6.99 -7.87 -4.61
C VAL A 164 8.11 -7.81 -5.66
N GLN A 165 7.89 -7.10 -6.76
CA GLN A 165 8.90 -6.96 -7.81
C GLN A 165 9.81 -5.74 -7.63
N HIS A 166 9.49 -4.82 -6.72
CA HIS A 166 10.26 -3.59 -6.53
C HIS A 166 10.82 -3.41 -5.11
N THR A 167 12.01 -2.82 -5.10
CA THR A 167 12.86 -2.55 -3.94
C THR A 167 12.24 -1.48 -3.06
N VAL A 168 12.13 -1.72 -1.75
CA VAL A 168 11.75 -0.67 -0.78
C VAL A 168 12.92 -0.37 0.14
N VAL A 169 13.27 0.91 0.18
CA VAL A 169 13.98 1.50 1.30
C VAL A 169 12.94 1.74 2.38
N VAL A 170 12.93 0.92 3.43
CA VAL A 170 12.05 1.14 4.58
C VAL A 170 12.71 2.22 5.44
N PRO A 171 12.13 3.41 5.63
CA PRO A 171 12.66 4.34 6.61
C PRO A 171 12.52 3.69 7.99
N GLY A 172 13.63 3.68 8.73
CA GLY A 172 13.76 2.96 10.01
C GLY A 172 12.74 3.39 11.08
N ASN A 173 12.08 4.55 10.92
CA ASN A 173 11.14 5.08 11.89
C ASN A 173 9.93 5.82 11.27
N ILE A 174 8.98 5.06 10.71
CA ILE A 174 7.73 5.55 10.08
C ILE A 174 6.90 6.45 11.01
N LYS A 175 6.95 6.20 12.33
CA LYS A 175 6.21 7.01 13.32
C LYS A 175 6.78 8.40 13.50
N GLU A 176 8.11 8.56 13.46
CA GLU A 176 8.71 9.88 13.58
C GLU A 176 8.51 10.69 12.31
N GLU A 177 8.74 10.13 11.11
CA GLU A 177 8.50 10.89 9.86
C GLU A 177 7.04 11.33 9.67
N CYS A 178 6.06 10.47 10.03
CA CYS A 178 4.66 10.88 9.94
C CYS A 178 4.25 11.91 11.01
N LEU A 179 4.94 11.99 12.17
CA LEU A 179 4.66 12.94 13.25
C LEU A 179 5.54 14.21 13.21
N THR A 180 6.72 14.19 12.60
CA THR A 180 7.65 15.33 12.56
C THR A 180 7.33 16.35 11.46
N LEU A 181 6.54 15.96 10.46
CA LEU A 181 6.12 16.85 9.36
C LEU A 181 4.73 17.47 9.56
N SER A 182 4.09 17.23 10.71
CA SER A 182 2.84 17.85 11.13
C SER A 182 3.03 19.01 12.12
N ARG A 183 4.21 19.64 12.14
CA ARG A 183 4.52 20.86 12.90
C ARG A 183 4.73 22.05 11.98
#